data_AF-A0A2H5RGD1-F1
#
_entry.id   AF-A0A2H5RGD1-F1
#
_cell.length_a   1.000
_cell.length_b   1.000
_cell.length_c   1.000
_cell.angle_alpha   90.00
_cell.angle_beta   90.00
_cell.angle_gamma   90.00
#
_symmetry.space_group_name_H-M   'P 1'
#
loop_
_entity.id
_entity.type
_entity.pdbx_description
1 polymer ?
#
loop_
_entity_poly.entity_id
_entity_poly.type
_entity_poly.pdbx_seq_one_letter_code
_entity_poly.pdbx_strand_id
1 'polypeptide(L)'
;MSDKTKESNKTKTPDKLNKFLAGGDITLNCLIFDKGVNDIFKVTISNANNNRVSSLAEAIRTRRLDQFQDIDSTNLALYRVAFIADSVIINSLRNISEFEVKGAIRMELQDTIFTHFPIQPQRIFGGEKGINVIVYPPAERVPEVLSKDN
;
A
#
# COMPACT_ATOMS: atom_id res chain seq x y z
N MET A 1 -39.79 32.09 29.19
CA MET A 1 -39.32 30.72 29.50
C MET A 1 -40.13 29.80 28.60
N SER A 2 -39.58 29.06 27.64
CA SER A 2 -38.48 28.12 27.82
C SER A 2 -37.51 28.13 26.66
N ASP A 3 -36.24 28.07 27.05
CA ASP A 3 -35.05 27.86 26.25
C ASP A 3 -34.69 26.36 26.30
N LYS A 4 -33.84 25.91 25.36
CA LYS A 4 -33.18 24.60 25.23
C LYS A 4 -34.02 23.47 24.60
N THR A 5 -33.52 22.65 23.67
CA THR A 5 -32.13 22.34 23.31
C THR A 5 -32.09 21.97 21.82
N LYS A 6 -31.37 22.75 21.01
CA LYS A 6 -30.93 22.31 19.68
C LYS A 6 -29.70 21.43 19.91
N GLU A 7 -29.88 20.13 20.04
CA GLU A 7 -28.79 19.18 20.11
C GLU A 7 -28.15 19.09 18.72
N SER A 8 -27.24 20.03 18.44
CA SER A 8 -26.30 19.91 17.33
C SER A 8 -25.37 18.77 17.70
N ASN A 9 -25.71 17.57 17.21
CA ASN A 9 -24.87 16.40 17.30
C ASN A 9 -23.59 16.70 16.50
N LYS A 10 -22.58 17.20 17.23
CA LYS A 10 -21.31 17.68 16.69
C LYS A 10 -20.42 16.48 16.43
N THR A 11 -20.80 15.64 15.47
CA THR A 11 -19.92 14.60 14.92
C THR A 11 -18.91 15.30 14.00
N LYS A 12 -17.91 15.94 14.59
CA LYS A 12 -16.79 16.58 13.90
C LYS A 12 -15.83 15.53 13.34
N THR A 13 -16.26 14.77 12.34
CA THR A 13 -15.32 14.26 11.32
C THR A 13 -16.02 14.05 9.97
N PRO A 14 -16.13 15.09 9.10
CA PRO A 14 -16.56 14.85 7.72
C PRO A 14 -15.56 15.32 6.66
N ASP A 15 -14.86 16.44 6.82
CA ASP A 15 -14.31 17.14 5.64
C ASP A 15 -13.18 16.38 4.91
N LYS A 16 -12.26 15.76 5.66
CA LYS A 16 -11.16 14.98 5.07
C LYS A 16 -11.62 13.64 4.50
N LEU A 17 -12.54 12.96 5.19
CA LEU A 17 -13.10 11.68 4.75
C LEU A 17 -14.00 11.90 3.54
N ASN A 18 -14.90 12.88 3.58
CA ASN A 18 -15.77 13.22 2.46
C ASN A 18 -14.98 13.67 1.23
N LYS A 19 -13.90 14.45 1.39
CA LYS A 19 -13.03 14.83 0.27
C LYS A 19 -12.24 13.64 -0.31
N PHE A 20 -11.90 12.66 0.51
CA PHE A 20 -11.28 11.40 0.07
C PHE A 20 -12.31 10.50 -0.65
N LEU A 21 -13.54 10.44 -0.14
CA LEU A 21 -14.66 9.71 -0.75
C LEU A 21 -15.22 10.40 -2.01
N ALA A 22 -14.96 11.70 -2.21
CA ALA A 22 -15.41 12.49 -3.37
C ALA A 22 -14.68 12.16 -4.69
N GLY A 23 -14.16 10.94 -4.84
CA GLY A 23 -13.61 10.46 -6.12
C GLY A 23 -12.16 10.88 -6.41
N GLY A 24 -11.41 11.39 -5.43
CA GLY A 24 -9.99 11.72 -5.64
C GLY A 24 -9.10 10.50 -5.81
N ASP A 25 -8.09 10.58 -6.67
CA ASP A 25 -7.12 9.50 -6.87
C ASP A 25 -6.35 9.18 -5.58
N ILE A 26 -6.14 7.89 -5.33
CA ILE A 26 -5.39 7.39 -4.18
C ILE A 26 -3.93 7.24 -4.58
N THR A 27 -3.02 7.96 -3.91
CA THR A 27 -1.58 7.77 -4.05
C THR A 27 -1.01 7.00 -2.86
N LEU A 28 -0.31 5.90 -3.15
CA LEU A 28 0.38 5.03 -2.19
C LEU A 28 1.88 5.02 -2.47
N ASN A 29 2.67 5.03 -1.40
CA ASN A 29 4.10 4.75 -1.47
C ASN A 29 4.30 3.23 -1.28
N CYS A 30 4.90 2.60 -2.28
CA CYS A 30 5.16 1.18 -2.33
C CYS A 30 6.65 0.92 -2.18
N LEU A 31 6.99 -0.18 -1.49
CA LEU A 31 8.34 -0.72 -1.42
C LEU A 31 8.30 -2.19 -1.83
N ILE A 32 9.21 -2.62 -2.69
CA ILE A 32 9.41 -4.05 -2.95
C ILE A 32 10.21 -4.61 -1.78
N PHE A 33 9.78 -5.75 -1.23
CA PHE A 33 10.55 -6.46 -0.21
C PHE A 33 11.99 -6.68 -0.67
N ASP A 34 12.96 -6.70 0.26
CA ASP A 34 14.41 -6.67 0.00
C ASP A 34 15.02 -5.33 -0.45
N LYS A 35 14.21 -4.37 -0.93
CA LYS A 35 14.71 -3.06 -1.41
C LYS A 35 14.90 -2.04 -0.28
N GLY A 36 15.64 -0.97 -0.56
CA GLY A 36 15.94 0.07 0.42
C GLY A 36 14.95 1.23 0.41
N VAL A 37 15.05 2.14 1.38
CA VAL A 37 14.25 3.39 1.45
C VAL A 37 14.28 4.23 0.17
N ASN A 38 15.40 4.17 -0.56
CA ASN A 38 15.61 4.92 -1.80
C ASN A 38 14.81 4.35 -2.97
N ASP A 39 14.36 3.10 -2.86
CA ASP A 39 13.59 2.40 -3.89
C ASP A 39 12.08 2.58 -3.72
N ILE A 40 11.64 3.40 -2.75
CA ILE A 40 10.22 3.71 -2.55
C ILE A 40 9.68 4.48 -3.76
N PHE A 41 8.65 3.90 -4.38
CA PHE A 41 7.99 4.46 -5.55
C PHE A 41 6.52 4.75 -5.27
N LYS A 42 5.97 5.72 -6.00
CA LYS A 42 4.57 6.10 -5.89
C LYS A 42 3.75 5.34 -6.93
N VAL A 43 2.57 4.90 -6.51
CA VAL A 43 1.52 4.38 -7.36
C VAL A 43 0.27 5.19 -7.09
N THR A 44 -0.36 5.67 -8.17
CA THR A 44 -1.60 6.43 -8.10
C THR A 44 -2.69 5.66 -8.81
N ILE A 45 -3.85 5.51 -8.17
CA ILE A 45 -4.98 4.75 -8.70
C ILE A 45 -6.22 5.59 -8.60
N SER A 46 -7.00 5.58 -9.67
CA SER A 46 -8.25 6.28 -9.68
C SER A 46 -9.27 5.62 -8.77
N ASN A 47 -9.93 6.43 -7.96
CA ASN A 47 -11.03 5.97 -7.11
C ASN A 47 -12.28 5.62 -7.93
N ALA A 48 -12.35 6.01 -9.21
CA ALA A 48 -13.49 5.75 -10.08
C ALA A 48 -13.74 4.25 -10.39
N ASN A 49 -12.71 3.39 -10.30
CA ASN A 49 -12.77 1.99 -10.71
C ASN A 49 -12.96 1.01 -9.54
N ASN A 50 -13.84 1.35 -8.58
CA ASN A 50 -14.11 0.54 -7.39
C ASN A 50 -12.84 0.22 -6.57
N ASN A 51 -11.79 1.04 -6.76
CA ASN A 51 -10.51 1.06 -6.05
C ASN A 51 -10.01 -0.31 -5.57
N ARG A 52 -10.05 -1.35 -6.42
CA ARG A 52 -9.73 -2.72 -6.01
C ARG A 52 -8.24 -2.91 -5.78
N VAL A 53 -7.90 -3.82 -4.87
CA VAL A 53 -6.50 -4.24 -4.63
C VAL A 53 -5.92 -4.93 -5.86
N SER A 54 -6.71 -5.65 -6.67
CA SER A 54 -6.25 -6.21 -7.94
C SER A 54 -5.72 -5.14 -8.91
N SER A 55 -6.42 -4.01 -9.04
CA SER A 55 -5.97 -2.88 -9.86
C SER A 55 -4.70 -2.22 -9.28
N LEU A 56 -4.50 -2.32 -7.95
CA LEU A 56 -3.25 -1.91 -7.32
C LEU A 56 -2.08 -2.82 -7.67
N ALA A 57 -2.29 -4.14 -7.65
CA ALA A 57 -1.27 -5.08 -8.06
C ALA A 57 -0.85 -4.86 -9.54
N GLU A 58 -1.81 -4.62 -10.43
CA GLU A 58 -1.54 -4.27 -11.83
C GLU A 58 -0.76 -2.97 -11.96
N ALA A 59 -1.19 -1.90 -11.29
CA ALA A 59 -0.51 -0.61 -11.34
C ALA A 59 0.93 -0.70 -10.80
N ILE A 60 1.16 -1.49 -9.74
CA ILE A 60 2.49 -1.78 -9.21
C ILE A 60 3.35 -2.51 -10.25
N ARG A 61 2.81 -3.57 -10.86
CA ARG A 61 3.49 -4.34 -11.91
C ARG A 61 3.89 -3.45 -13.08
N THR A 62 2.95 -2.67 -13.64
CA THR A 62 3.21 -1.74 -14.75
C THR A 62 4.24 -0.68 -14.37
N ARG A 63 4.23 -0.21 -13.12
CA ARG A 63 5.18 0.79 -12.63
C ARG A 63 6.60 0.23 -12.49
N ARG A 64 6.73 -1.06 -12.20
CA ARG A 64 7.99 -1.76 -11.95
C ARG A 64 8.15 -2.96 -12.89
N LEU A 65 7.96 -2.73 -14.20
CA LEU A 65 8.22 -3.75 -15.22
C LEU A 65 9.66 -4.27 -15.14
N ASP A 66 10.62 -3.44 -14.72
CA ASP A 66 12.00 -3.84 -14.45
C ASP A 66 12.13 -5.00 -13.44
N GLN A 67 11.13 -5.21 -12.57
CA GLN A 67 11.10 -6.29 -11.58
C GLN A 67 10.00 -7.33 -11.82
N PHE A 68 8.90 -6.95 -12.48
CA PHE A 68 7.67 -7.74 -12.56
C PHE A 68 7.15 -7.95 -14.00
N GLN A 69 7.99 -7.77 -15.02
CA GLN A 69 7.59 -7.96 -16.42
C GLN A 69 6.91 -9.32 -16.65
N ASP A 70 7.53 -10.39 -16.17
CA ASP A 70 7.11 -11.78 -16.39
C ASP A 70 6.25 -12.34 -15.24
N ILE A 71 5.86 -11.49 -14.28
CA ILE A 71 5.05 -11.89 -13.13
C ILE A 71 3.62 -11.44 -13.35
N ASP A 72 2.67 -12.37 -13.26
CA ASP A 72 1.25 -12.04 -13.18
C ASP A 72 0.98 -11.22 -11.92
N SER A 73 0.26 -10.10 -12.06
CA SER A 73 -0.08 -9.23 -10.93
C SER A 73 -0.87 -9.94 -9.83
N THR A 74 -1.62 -11.00 -10.16
CA THR A 74 -2.33 -11.83 -9.18
C THR A 74 -1.39 -12.62 -8.27
N ASN A 75 -0.14 -12.82 -8.67
CA ASN A 75 0.89 -13.51 -7.89
C ASN A 75 1.68 -12.56 -6.99
N LEU A 76 1.41 -11.24 -7.02
CA LEU A 76 2.03 -10.29 -6.10
C LEU A 76 1.31 -10.32 -4.76
N ALA A 77 2.04 -10.57 -3.68
CA ALA A 77 1.50 -10.43 -2.33
C ALA A 77 1.69 -8.99 -1.83
N LEU A 78 0.58 -8.35 -1.49
CA LEU A 78 0.55 -6.96 -1.04
C LEU A 78 0.25 -6.89 0.46
N TYR A 79 1.04 -6.13 1.19
CA TYR A 79 0.87 -5.93 2.63
C TYR A 79 0.78 -4.45 2.96
N ARG A 80 -0.32 -4.05 3.60
CA ARG A 80 -0.44 -2.73 4.20
C ARG A 80 0.45 -2.66 5.45
N VAL A 81 1.21 -1.59 5.61
CA VAL A 81 1.91 -1.28 6.86
C VAL A 81 0.97 -0.51 7.80
N ALA A 82 0.70 -1.04 9.01
CA ALA A 82 -0.21 -0.42 9.97
C ALA A 82 0.40 0.73 10.78
N PHE A 83 1.71 0.92 10.75
CA PHE A 83 2.42 2.00 11.43
C PHE A 83 3.24 2.85 10.43
N ILE A 84 3.62 4.05 10.85
CA ILE A 84 4.53 4.91 10.09
C ILE A 84 5.91 4.24 10.15
N ALA A 85 6.29 3.52 9.10
CA ALA A 85 7.66 3.03 8.97
C ALA A 85 8.57 4.21 8.61
N ASP A 86 9.38 4.63 9.57
CA ASP A 86 10.49 5.55 9.34
C ASP A 86 11.69 4.80 8.71
N SER A 87 12.72 5.57 8.34
CA SER A 87 13.95 5.03 7.74
C SER A 87 14.64 3.98 8.62
N VAL A 88 14.49 4.04 9.95
CA VAL A 88 15.05 3.08 10.92
C VAL A 88 14.35 1.72 10.85
N ILE A 89 13.02 1.72 10.77
CA ILE A 89 12.27 0.47 10.59
C ILE A 89 12.56 -0.15 9.23
N ILE A 90 12.74 0.66 8.17
CA ILE A 90 13.00 0.14 6.81
C ILE A 90 14.38 -0.52 6.71
N ASN A 91 15.40 0.05 7.36
CA ASN A 91 16.71 -0.59 7.39
C ASN A 91 16.69 -1.89 8.22
N SER A 92 15.80 -1.97 9.21
CA SER A 92 15.52 -3.20 9.94
C SER A 92 14.79 -4.23 9.06
N LEU A 93 13.84 -3.82 8.20
CA LEU A 93 13.12 -4.70 7.26
C LEU A 93 14.04 -5.47 6.32
N ARG A 94 15.21 -4.92 5.95
CA ARG A 94 16.21 -5.63 5.14
C ARG A 94 16.84 -6.84 5.85
N ASN A 95 16.87 -6.82 7.18
CA ASN A 95 17.58 -7.81 7.99
C ASN A 95 16.65 -8.84 8.66
N ILE A 96 15.32 -8.67 8.54
CA ILE A 96 14.34 -9.66 9.00
C ILE A 96 13.92 -10.56 7.84
N SER A 97 14.10 -11.86 8.00
CA SER A 97 13.57 -12.86 7.07
C SER A 97 12.05 -12.82 7.08
N GLU A 98 11.46 -12.61 5.90
CA GLU A 98 10.05 -12.69 5.42
C GLU A 98 8.89 -12.24 6.33
N PHE A 99 8.94 -12.40 7.65
CA PHE A 99 7.77 -12.28 8.49
C PHE A 99 8.12 -11.92 9.93
N GLU A 100 8.32 -10.63 10.21
CA GLU A 100 7.91 -10.05 11.50
C GLU A 100 7.77 -8.52 11.43
N VAL A 101 7.15 -8.01 10.36
CA VAL A 101 6.61 -6.65 10.43
C VAL A 101 5.39 -6.72 11.34
N LYS A 102 5.60 -6.64 12.67
CA LYS A 102 4.53 -6.54 13.67
C LYS A 102 3.59 -5.39 13.29
N GLY A 103 2.52 -5.69 12.54
CA GLY A 103 1.58 -4.70 12.00
C GLY A 103 1.46 -4.64 10.48
N ALA A 104 2.07 -5.54 9.70
CA ALA A 104 1.72 -5.69 8.29
C ALA A 104 0.43 -6.52 8.14
N ILE A 105 -0.54 -6.03 7.38
CA ILE A 105 -1.81 -6.70 7.11
C ILE A 105 -1.85 -7.08 5.64
N ARG A 106 -2.06 -8.36 5.33
CA ARG A 106 -2.20 -8.83 3.95
C ARG A 106 -3.44 -8.20 3.32
N MET A 107 -3.28 -7.71 2.10
CA MET A 107 -4.35 -7.13 1.30
C MET A 107 -4.80 -8.17 0.28
N GLU A 108 -6.05 -8.63 0.37
CA GLU A 108 -6.57 -9.60 -0.59
C GLU A 108 -6.98 -8.89 -1.88
N LEU A 109 -6.75 -9.52 -3.04
CA LEU A 109 -6.98 -8.89 -4.35
C LEU A 109 -8.44 -8.48 -4.57
N GLN A 110 -9.38 -9.20 -3.94
CA GLN A 110 -10.80 -8.90 -4.01
C GLN A 110 -11.20 -7.66 -3.20
N ASP A 111 -10.39 -7.26 -2.22
CA ASP A 111 -10.66 -6.15 -1.33
C ASP A 111 -10.66 -4.83 -2.10
N THR A 112 -11.21 -3.79 -1.46
CA THR A 112 -11.01 -2.42 -1.89
C THR A 112 -9.85 -1.81 -1.12
N ILE A 113 -9.15 -0.85 -1.73
CA ILE A 113 -8.07 -0.11 -1.07
C ILE A 113 -8.61 0.59 0.19
N PHE A 114 -9.90 0.95 0.22
CA PHE A 114 -10.52 1.64 1.35
C PHE A 114 -10.68 0.76 2.61
N THR A 115 -10.89 -0.56 2.48
CA THR A 115 -10.94 -1.44 3.66
C THR A 115 -9.61 -1.43 4.41
N HIS A 116 -8.52 -1.19 3.68
CA HIS A 116 -7.16 -1.09 4.23
C HIS A 116 -6.78 0.35 4.57
N PHE A 117 -7.20 1.34 3.78
CA PHE A 117 -6.87 2.75 3.95
C PHE A 117 -8.15 3.60 3.99
N PRO A 118 -8.80 3.73 5.16
CA PRO A 118 -10.06 4.47 5.28
C PRO A 118 -9.90 5.99 5.12
N ILE A 119 -8.65 6.48 5.11
CA ILE A 119 -8.29 7.87 4.80
C ILE A 119 -7.07 7.88 3.88
N GLN A 120 -6.92 8.96 3.11
CA GLN A 120 -5.71 9.16 2.29
C GLN A 120 -4.47 9.03 3.17
N PRO A 121 -3.53 8.13 2.84
CA PRO A 121 -2.30 8.03 3.59
C PRO A 121 -1.53 9.34 3.51
N GLN A 122 -1.18 9.91 4.66
CA GLN A 122 -0.49 11.18 4.72
C GLN A 122 0.98 11.01 4.33
N ARG A 123 1.57 12.05 3.72
CA ARG A 123 3.03 12.17 3.63
C ARG A 123 3.55 12.40 5.04
N ILE A 124 4.59 11.68 5.46
CA ILE A 124 5.20 11.91 6.77
C ILE A 124 5.78 13.34 6.79
N PHE A 125 5.69 13.99 7.95
CA PHE A 125 6.40 15.23 8.24
C PHE A 125 7.91 15.05 8.02
N GLY A 126 8.59 16.08 7.48
CA GLY A 126 10.06 16.09 7.37
C GLY A 126 10.65 15.62 6.03
N GLY A 127 9.84 15.37 5.00
CA GLY A 127 10.33 15.01 3.66
C GLY A 127 10.60 13.52 3.45
N GLU A 128 10.50 12.70 4.50
CA GLU A 128 10.54 11.24 4.38
C GLU A 128 9.26 10.68 3.75
N LYS A 129 9.42 9.74 2.80
CA LYS A 129 8.30 9.03 2.21
C LYS A 129 7.98 7.83 3.09
N GLY A 130 6.89 7.91 3.84
CA GLY A 130 6.38 6.75 4.58
C GLY A 130 5.91 5.65 3.65
N ILE A 131 6.14 4.40 4.02
CA ILE A 131 5.67 3.26 3.26
C ILE A 131 4.20 2.99 3.60
N ASN A 132 3.39 2.80 2.57
CA ASN A 132 2.00 2.38 2.73
C ASN A 132 1.85 0.88 2.45
N VAL A 133 2.53 0.40 1.41
CA VAL A 133 2.41 -0.99 0.95
C VAL A 133 3.79 -1.61 0.74
N ILE A 134 3.99 -2.82 1.27
CA ILE A 134 5.13 -3.68 0.94
C ILE A 134 4.65 -4.71 -0.09
N VAL A 135 5.44 -4.89 -1.15
CA VAL A 135 5.17 -5.78 -2.28
C VAL A 135 6.16 -6.94 -2.22
N TYR A 136 5.65 -8.17 -2.14
CA TYR A 136 6.46 -9.36 -2.22
C TYR A 136 6.29 -10.00 -3.60
N PRO A 137 7.38 -10.25 -4.35
CA PRO A 137 7.32 -11.13 -5.50
C PRO A 137 6.94 -12.55 -5.06
N PRO A 138 6.40 -13.39 -5.97
CA PRO A 138 6.23 -14.81 -5.70
C PRO A 138 7.57 -15.46 -5.36
N ALA A 139 7.56 -16.42 -4.43
CA ALA A 139 8.76 -17.11 -3.95
C ALA A 139 9.48 -17.95 -5.03
N GLU A 140 8.80 -18.25 -6.14
CA GLU A 140 9.34 -18.99 -7.28
C GLU A 140 10.20 -18.10 -8.19
N ARG A 141 11.39 -17.70 -7.72
CA ARG A 141 12.50 -17.43 -8.64
C ARG A 141 13.46 -18.61 -8.58
N VAL A 142 13.05 -19.75 -9.13
CA VAL A 142 14.02 -20.71 -9.66
C VAL A 142 14.30 -20.27 -11.08
N PRO A 143 15.52 -19.82 -11.42
CA PRO A 143 15.85 -19.56 -12.81
C PRO A 143 15.75 -20.87 -13.59
N GLU A 144 14.92 -20.92 -14.64
CA GLU A 144 14.87 -22.02 -15.63
C GLU A 144 16.20 -22.24 -16.38
N VAL A 145 17.26 -21.47 -16.06
CA VAL A 145 18.58 -21.57 -16.70
C VAL A 145 19.41 -22.77 -16.20
N LEU A 146 18.90 -23.58 -15.26
CA LEU A 146 19.54 -24.85 -14.88
C LEU A 146 19.01 -26.09 -15.61
N SER A 147 18.10 -25.96 -16.59
CA SER A 147 17.70 -27.09 -17.45
C SER A 147 18.57 -27.23 -18.73
N LYS A 148 19.86 -26.94 -18.62
CA LYS A 148 20.83 -27.42 -19.63
C LYS A 148 21.75 -28.44 -18.99
N ASP A 149 21.68 -29.62 -19.58
CA ASP A 149 22.62 -30.73 -19.53
C ASP A 149 22.52 -31.65 -18.30
N ASN A 150 21.72 -32.72 -18.46
CA ASN A 150 22.28 -34.07 -18.56
C ASN A 150 21.33 -35.02 -19.31
#